data_AF-A0A354GL16-F1
#
_entry.id   AF-A0A354GL16-F1
#
_cell.length_a   1.000
_cell.length_b   1.000
_cell.length_c   1.000
_cell.angle_alpha   90.00
_cell.angle_beta   90.00
_cell.angle_gamma   90.00
#
_symmetry.space_group_name_H-M   'P 1'
#
loop_
_entity.id
_entity.type
_entity.pdbx_description
1 polymer ?
#
loop_
_entity_poly.entity_id
_entity_poly.type
_entity_poly.pdbx_seq_one_letter_code
_entity_poly.pdbx_strand_id
1 'polypeptide(L)'
;MARAKFGTGFILVVGLVAGATVAPIHAADDAPGASQPVVRASRAHAALNDALEAQRRGDYENAANLLKEAANAKAGLSTTEQRELARLLTDNGAALDARRAASEQLRLADNALRDNRPDAALDLLKKVAVNEQYLTAADRQTFRKDSAGMNLPSAAPPAANAVGSPSPARARSLVRQARAHFIQGDLDQAEKEANEAVAFKIEFNKNEDSPTRILTDLTGARADAKALLKAARAALQRKDYDTAEKYARLSDKASSTWAMTLWGDTPLKVYNDIQAARAAAPKAPKSAAVKQPFQSPGEPAGLS
;
A
#
# COMPACT_ATOMS: atom_id res chain seq x y z
N MET A 1 20.02 18.66 -37.51
CA MET A 1 20.52 17.97 -36.30
C MET A 1 19.65 16.76 -36.03
N ALA A 2 20.18 15.57 -36.28
CA ALA A 2 19.46 14.30 -36.23
C ALA A 2 19.46 13.73 -34.79
N ARG A 3 18.31 13.23 -34.33
CA ARG A 3 18.17 12.46 -33.09
C ARG A 3 17.86 11.01 -33.47
N ALA A 4 18.84 10.13 -33.29
CA ALA A 4 18.65 8.69 -33.41
C ALA A 4 17.98 8.14 -32.14
N LYS A 5 16.92 7.35 -32.33
CA LYS A 5 16.30 6.48 -31.33
C LYS A 5 16.85 5.08 -31.55
N PHE A 6 17.29 4.41 -30.49
CA PHE A 6 17.46 2.95 -30.49
C PHE A 6 16.65 2.35 -29.34
N GLY A 7 15.79 1.40 -29.70
CA GLY A 7 15.12 0.49 -28.78
C GLY A 7 15.79 -0.88 -28.78
N THR A 8 15.07 -1.87 -28.24
CA THR A 8 15.38 -3.32 -28.19
C THR A 8 16.30 -3.68 -27.01
N GLY A 9 16.06 -4.70 -26.19
CA GLY A 9 15.04 -5.75 -26.10
C GLY A 9 15.45 -6.66 -24.93
N PHE A 10 14.52 -7.08 -24.08
CA PHE A 10 14.81 -8.07 -23.03
C PHE A 10 14.74 -9.47 -23.65
N ILE A 11 15.90 -10.09 -23.87
CA ILE A 11 16.02 -11.53 -24.18
C ILE A 11 16.10 -12.28 -22.85
N LEU A 12 15.23 -13.28 -22.73
CA LEU A 12 15.16 -14.24 -21.64
C LEU A 12 16.08 -15.41 -22.04
N VAL A 13 17.13 -15.69 -21.25
CA VAL A 13 17.95 -16.90 -21.42
C VAL A 13 17.81 -17.77 -20.18
N VAL A 14 17.18 -18.93 -20.40
CA VAL A 14 17.25 -20.12 -19.55
C VAL A 14 18.44 -20.95 -20.05
N GLY A 15 19.30 -21.41 -19.15
CA GLY A 15 20.34 -22.41 -19.42
C GLY A 15 21.06 -22.76 -18.12
N LEU A 16 20.74 -23.91 -17.51
CA LEU A 16 21.33 -25.24 -17.72
C LEU A 16 22.51 -25.48 -16.75
N VAL A 17 22.30 -26.45 -15.86
CA VAL A 17 23.28 -27.01 -14.92
C VAL A 17 24.31 -27.84 -15.69
N ALA A 18 25.59 -27.56 -15.50
CA ALA A 18 26.67 -28.50 -15.77
C ALA A 18 27.73 -28.35 -14.66
N GLY A 19 27.94 -29.43 -13.91
CA GLY A 19 29.01 -29.52 -12.92
C GLY A 19 30.38 -29.69 -13.59
N ALA A 20 31.42 -29.16 -12.95
CA ALA A 20 32.79 -29.60 -13.17
C ALA A 20 33.61 -29.43 -11.89
N THR A 21 34.56 -30.34 -11.76
CA THR A 21 35.38 -30.76 -10.62
C THR A 21 36.39 -29.74 -10.09
N VAL A 22 36.78 -29.98 -8.83
CA VAL A 22 37.82 -29.34 -8.00
C VAL A 22 39.22 -29.37 -8.62
N ALA A 23 39.98 -28.26 -8.53
CA ALA A 23 41.37 -28.25 -8.01
C ALA A 23 41.89 -26.79 -7.81
N PRO A 24 42.69 -26.53 -6.77
CA PRO A 24 43.12 -25.20 -6.35
C PRO A 24 44.45 -24.79 -6.98
N ILE A 25 44.63 -23.49 -7.25
CA ILE A 25 45.97 -22.93 -7.49
C ILE A 25 46.08 -21.64 -6.68
N HIS A 26 46.93 -21.71 -5.65
CA HIS A 26 47.43 -20.55 -4.93
C HIS A 26 48.39 -19.78 -5.84
N ALA A 27 48.23 -18.46 -5.95
CA ALA A 27 49.34 -17.50 -5.91
C ALA A 27 48.80 -16.06 -5.86
N ALA A 28 49.10 -15.43 -4.72
CA ALA A 28 49.13 -14.01 -4.39
C ALA A 28 48.88 -12.98 -5.51
N ASP A 29 47.89 -12.11 -5.28
CA ASP A 29 48.17 -10.68 -5.21
C ASP A 29 47.19 -10.01 -4.24
N ASP A 30 47.74 -9.48 -3.15
CA ASP A 30 47.03 -8.74 -2.12
C ASP A 30 46.72 -7.34 -2.67
N ALA A 31 45.50 -7.15 -3.18
CA ALA A 31 44.96 -5.83 -3.47
C ALA A 31 43.73 -5.57 -2.57
N PRO A 32 43.88 -4.90 -1.41
CA PRO A 32 42.76 -4.56 -0.57
C PRO A 32 41.98 -3.39 -1.21
N GLY A 33 41.01 -3.68 -2.08
CA GLY A 33 40.23 -2.58 -2.68
C GLY A 33 39.00 -2.92 -3.50
N ALA A 34 38.93 -4.07 -4.19
CA ALA A 34 37.94 -4.22 -5.26
C ALA A 34 36.64 -4.95 -4.89
N SER A 35 36.56 -5.64 -3.75
CA SER A 35 35.36 -6.43 -3.36
C SER A 35 34.33 -5.63 -2.55
N GLN A 36 34.65 -4.40 -2.14
CA GLN A 36 33.83 -3.58 -1.24
C GLN A 36 32.59 -2.91 -1.86
N PRO A 37 32.54 -2.49 -3.15
CA PRO A 37 31.40 -1.72 -3.65
C PRO A 37 30.12 -2.57 -3.79
N VAL A 38 30.25 -3.85 -4.17
CA VAL A 38 29.11 -4.75 -4.34
C VAL A 38 28.49 -5.11 -2.99
N VAL A 39 29.30 -5.46 -1.98
CA VAL A 39 28.81 -5.80 -0.63
C VAL A 39 28.16 -4.59 0.07
N ARG A 40 28.71 -3.38 -0.12
CA ARG A 40 28.11 -2.14 0.42
C ARG A 40 26.76 -1.82 -0.22
N ALA A 41 26.63 -1.98 -1.54
CA ALA A 41 25.36 -1.80 -2.24
C ALA A 41 24.32 -2.81 -1.73
N SER A 42 24.67 -4.10 -1.66
CA SER A 42 23.78 -5.15 -1.12
C SER A 42 23.29 -4.86 0.30
N ARG A 43 24.18 -4.35 1.17
CA ARG A 43 23.82 -3.94 2.54
C ARG A 43 22.89 -2.73 2.57
N ALA A 44 23.08 -1.76 1.67
CA ALA A 44 22.23 -0.58 1.58
C ALA A 44 20.79 -0.96 1.18
N HIS A 45 20.64 -1.86 0.20
CA HIS A 45 19.33 -2.38 -0.21
C HIS A 45 18.66 -3.17 0.90
N ALA A 46 19.40 -4.05 1.59
CA ALA A 46 18.88 -4.80 2.73
C ALA A 46 18.40 -3.86 3.84
N ALA A 47 19.22 -2.88 4.24
CA ALA A 47 18.85 -1.91 5.26
C ALA A 47 17.61 -1.09 4.87
N LEU A 48 17.45 -0.73 3.59
CA LEU A 48 16.25 -0.02 3.11
C LEU A 48 14.98 -0.88 3.22
N ASN A 49 15.07 -2.17 2.88
CA ASN A 49 13.95 -3.11 3.00
C ASN A 49 13.60 -3.38 4.47
N ASP A 50 14.60 -3.58 5.32
CA ASP A 50 14.40 -3.80 6.75
C ASP A 50 13.80 -2.56 7.42
N ALA A 51 14.20 -1.35 6.98
CA ALA A 51 13.60 -0.10 7.46
C ALA A 51 12.10 0.01 7.12
N LEU A 52 11.71 -0.40 5.91
CA LEU A 52 10.30 -0.47 5.50
C LEU A 52 9.51 -1.44 6.37
N GLU A 53 10.09 -2.60 6.69
CA GLU A 53 9.45 -3.56 7.59
C GLU A 53 9.32 -3.00 9.02
N ALA A 54 10.36 -2.37 9.54
CA ALA A 54 10.34 -1.73 10.85
C ALA A 54 9.26 -0.63 10.92
N GLN A 55 9.11 0.20 9.89
CA GLN A 55 8.02 1.18 9.82
C GLN A 55 6.64 0.54 9.79
N ARG A 56 6.46 -0.57 9.05
CA ARG A 56 5.19 -1.32 9.04
C ARG A 56 4.83 -1.88 10.40
N ARG A 57 5.83 -2.21 11.22
CA ARG A 57 5.66 -2.68 12.61
C ARG A 57 5.46 -1.53 13.61
N GLY A 58 5.61 -0.27 13.18
CA GLY A 58 5.58 0.90 14.06
C GLY A 58 6.88 1.12 14.85
N ASP A 59 7.94 0.37 14.52
CA ASP A 59 9.25 0.45 15.18
C ASP A 59 10.10 1.57 14.56
N TYR A 60 9.63 2.81 14.69
CA TYR A 60 10.22 3.99 14.07
C TYR A 60 11.68 4.28 14.50
N GLU A 61 12.07 3.83 15.70
CA GLU A 61 13.45 3.97 16.20
C GLU A 61 14.41 3.01 15.50
N ASN A 62 13.99 1.75 15.34
CA ASN A 62 14.78 0.77 14.60
C ASN A 62 14.86 1.17 13.12
N ALA A 63 13.74 1.61 12.54
CA ALA A 63 13.71 2.17 11.20
C ALA A 63 14.67 3.36 11.05
N ALA A 64 14.80 4.25 12.04
CA ALA A 64 15.73 5.37 11.98
C ALA A 64 17.19 4.92 11.86
N ASN A 65 17.58 3.88 12.61
CA ASN A 65 18.93 3.32 12.55
C ASN A 65 19.20 2.69 11.17
N LEU A 66 18.27 1.89 10.65
CA LEU A 66 18.37 1.24 9.34
C LEU A 66 18.38 2.26 8.19
N LEU A 67 17.56 3.31 8.27
CA LEU A 67 17.56 4.41 7.29
C LEU A 67 18.87 5.21 7.31
N LYS A 68 19.48 5.39 8.49
CA LYS A 68 20.80 6.00 8.62
C LYS A 68 21.88 5.14 7.96
N GLU A 69 21.84 3.82 8.15
CA GLU A 69 22.74 2.88 7.48
C GLU A 69 22.59 2.93 5.96
N ALA A 70 21.35 2.90 5.45
CA ALA A 70 21.05 3.04 4.03
C ALA A 70 21.51 4.40 3.47
N ALA A 71 21.37 5.48 4.23
CA ALA A 71 21.86 6.81 3.86
C ALA A 71 23.39 6.90 3.77
N ASN A 72 24.10 6.26 4.70
CA ASN A 72 25.56 6.20 4.66
C ASN A 72 26.09 5.44 3.43
N ALA A 73 25.30 4.51 2.91
CA ALA A 73 25.62 3.72 1.71
C ALA A 73 24.82 4.16 0.47
N LYS A 74 24.28 5.39 0.45
CA LYS A 74 23.40 5.92 -0.62
C LYS A 74 23.99 5.81 -2.04
N ALA A 75 25.32 5.90 -2.18
CA ALA A 75 26.00 5.77 -3.46
C ALA A 75 25.84 4.39 -4.11
N GLY A 76 25.54 3.35 -3.32
CA GLY A 76 25.24 2.00 -3.81
C GLY A 76 23.78 1.78 -4.21
N LEU A 77 22.88 2.75 -3.98
CA LEU A 77 21.46 2.65 -4.29
C LEU A 77 21.14 3.20 -5.68
N SER A 78 20.14 2.63 -6.35
CA SER A 78 19.61 3.17 -7.61
C SER A 78 18.93 4.52 -7.39
N THR A 79 18.77 5.33 -8.44
CA THR A 79 18.08 6.63 -8.35
C THR A 79 16.67 6.51 -7.81
N THR A 80 15.98 5.40 -8.07
CA THR A 80 14.63 5.15 -7.54
C THR A 80 14.68 4.91 -6.03
N GLU A 81 15.60 4.09 -5.55
CA GLU A 81 15.77 3.80 -4.12
C GLU A 81 16.31 4.99 -3.35
N GLN A 82 17.14 5.83 -3.97
CA GLN A 82 17.58 7.08 -3.36
C GLN A 82 16.41 8.05 -3.11
N ARG A 83 15.41 8.08 -4.00
CA ARG A 83 14.18 8.87 -3.78
C ARG A 83 13.33 8.24 -2.69
N GLU A 84 13.21 6.92 -2.67
CA GLU A 84 12.46 6.20 -1.64
C GLU A 84 13.08 6.41 -0.25
N LEU A 85 14.40 6.24 -0.12
CA LEU A 85 15.13 6.52 1.10
C LEU A 85 14.89 7.95 1.61
N ALA A 86 14.92 8.95 0.72
CA ALA A 86 14.66 10.34 1.10
C ALA A 86 13.23 10.55 1.64
N ARG A 87 12.25 9.89 1.02
CA ARG A 87 10.87 9.88 1.50
C ARG A 87 10.77 9.21 2.86
N LEU A 88 11.32 8.01 3.02
CA LEU A 88 11.26 7.24 4.27
C LEU A 88 11.95 7.96 5.43
N LEU A 89 13.08 8.64 5.19
CA LEU A 89 13.73 9.49 6.19
C LEU A 89 12.81 10.62 6.67
N THR A 90 12.09 11.26 5.75
CA THR A 90 11.14 12.33 6.07
C THR A 90 9.95 11.79 6.86
N ASP A 91 9.33 10.71 6.37
CA ASP A 91 8.16 10.09 6.99
C ASP A 91 8.49 9.53 8.39
N ASN A 92 9.66 8.90 8.54
CA ASN A 92 10.11 8.36 9.82
C ASN A 92 10.46 9.48 10.83
N GLY A 93 11.07 10.57 10.36
CA GLY A 93 11.30 11.75 11.19
C GLY A 93 10.00 12.33 11.74
N ALA A 94 9.00 12.51 10.88
CA ALA A 94 7.68 12.99 11.30
C ALA A 94 7.00 12.04 12.32
N ALA A 95 7.13 10.72 12.14
CA ALA A 95 6.60 9.73 13.09
C ALA A 95 7.29 9.81 14.46
N LEU A 96 8.62 10.00 14.49
CA LEU A 96 9.37 10.17 15.73
C LEU A 96 9.04 11.48 16.44
N ASP A 97 8.86 12.57 15.70
CA ASP A 97 8.47 13.85 16.29
C ASP A 97 7.04 13.80 16.84
N ALA A 98 6.11 13.15 16.12
CA ALA A 98 4.76 12.91 16.62
C ALA A 98 4.76 12.05 17.90
N ARG A 99 5.62 11.01 17.95
CA ARG A 99 5.82 10.19 19.16
C ARG A 99 6.33 11.01 20.34
N ARG A 100 7.36 11.84 20.13
CA ARG A 100 7.91 12.71 21.19
C ARG A 100 6.86 13.68 21.71
N ALA A 101 6.16 14.36 20.81
CA ALA A 101 5.10 15.29 21.17
C ALA A 101 3.96 14.60 21.96
N ALA A 102 3.54 13.41 21.55
CA ALA A 102 2.52 12.64 22.25
C ALA A 102 2.99 12.16 23.63
N SER A 103 4.25 11.73 23.74
CA SER A 103 4.84 11.29 25.01
C SER A 103 4.93 12.44 26.02
N GLU A 104 5.32 13.64 25.56
CA GLU A 104 5.35 14.84 26.41
C GLU A 104 3.93 15.26 26.84
N GLN A 105 2.96 15.24 25.94
CA GLN A 105 1.56 15.53 26.28
C GLN A 105 1.00 14.51 27.29
N LEU A 106 1.37 13.24 27.17
CA LEU A 106 0.97 12.21 28.10
C LEU A 106 1.57 12.42 29.50
N ARG A 107 2.85 12.82 29.59
CA ARG A 107 3.48 13.19 30.86
C ARG A 107 2.80 14.39 31.51
N LEU A 108 2.47 15.41 30.72
CA LEU A 108 1.73 16.57 31.21
C LEU A 108 0.31 16.19 31.68
N ALA A 109 -0.34 15.24 31.01
CA ALA A 109 -1.65 14.74 31.42
C ALA A 109 -1.58 14.00 32.76
N ASP A 110 -0.61 13.08 32.93
CA ASP A 110 -0.39 12.37 34.20
C ASP A 110 -0.11 13.36 35.35
N ASN A 111 0.73 14.37 35.12
CA ASN A 111 0.97 15.43 36.11
C ASN A 111 -0.31 16.20 36.44
N ALA A 112 -1.12 16.59 35.45
CA ALA A 112 -2.38 17.29 35.67
C ALA A 112 -3.39 16.43 36.46
N LEU A 113 -3.42 15.11 36.26
CA LEU A 113 -4.23 14.19 37.06
C LEU A 113 -3.76 14.15 38.52
N ARG A 114 -2.45 14.09 38.75
CA ARG A 114 -1.86 14.14 40.10
C ARG A 114 -2.15 15.47 40.82
N ASP A 115 -2.20 16.56 40.06
CA ASP A 115 -2.54 17.89 40.57
C ASP A 115 -4.07 18.11 40.74
N ASN A 116 -4.89 17.06 40.58
CA ASN A 116 -6.35 17.10 40.67
C ASN A 116 -7.01 18.08 39.66
N ARG A 117 -6.45 18.17 38.44
CA ARG A 117 -6.92 19.02 37.32
C ARG A 117 -7.41 18.16 36.15
N PRO A 118 -8.58 17.51 36.26
CA PRO A 118 -9.05 16.53 35.27
C PRO A 118 -9.36 17.15 33.90
N ASP A 119 -9.83 18.41 33.84
CA ASP A 119 -10.15 19.07 32.57
C ASP A 119 -8.90 19.32 31.71
N ALA A 120 -7.81 19.76 32.36
CA ALA A 120 -6.53 19.99 31.69
C ALA A 120 -5.91 18.66 31.22
N ALA A 121 -6.02 17.61 32.03
CA ALA A 121 -5.58 16.27 31.65
C ALA A 121 -6.38 15.75 30.43
N LEU A 122 -7.70 15.94 30.43
CA LEU A 122 -8.58 15.48 29.35
C LEU A 122 -8.25 16.17 28.01
N ASP A 123 -7.94 17.46 28.01
CA ASP A 123 -7.54 18.17 26.79
C ASP A 123 -6.16 17.73 26.26
N LEU A 124 -5.24 17.36 27.15
CA LEU A 124 -3.96 16.77 26.76
C LEU A 124 -4.14 15.36 26.21
N LEU A 125 -4.94 14.52 26.87
CA LEU A 125 -5.23 13.15 26.44
C LEU A 125 -5.95 13.11 25.07
N LYS A 126 -6.82 14.08 24.75
CA LYS A 126 -7.39 14.21 23.40
C LYS A 126 -6.33 14.42 22.33
N LYS A 127 -5.27 15.19 22.62
CA LYS A 127 -4.16 15.42 21.68
C LYS A 127 -3.29 14.17 21.54
N VAL A 128 -3.07 13.45 22.63
CA VAL A 128 -2.38 12.16 22.63
C VAL A 128 -3.14 11.14 21.78
N ALA A 129 -4.48 11.10 21.87
CA ALA A 129 -5.31 10.18 21.09
C ALA A 129 -5.11 10.31 19.57
N VAL A 130 -4.86 11.53 19.06
CA VAL A 130 -4.59 11.77 17.63
C VAL A 130 -3.29 11.09 17.18
N ASN A 131 -2.33 10.94 18.08
CA ASN A 131 -1.00 10.39 17.82
C ASN A 131 -0.77 9.02 18.49
N GLU A 132 -1.83 8.35 18.96
CA GLU A 132 -1.74 7.10 19.72
C GLU A 132 -0.97 6.01 18.96
N GLN A 133 -1.10 5.99 17.63
CA GLN A 133 -0.41 5.04 16.75
C GLN A 133 1.13 5.15 16.82
N TYR A 134 1.67 6.29 17.24
CA TYR A 134 3.11 6.53 17.34
C TYR A 134 3.68 6.25 18.73
N LEU A 135 2.83 6.06 19.74
CA LEU A 135 3.25 5.81 21.12
C LEU A 135 4.01 4.49 21.27
N THR A 136 4.84 4.38 22.31
CA THR A 136 5.41 3.08 22.69
C THR A 136 4.37 2.16 23.32
N ALA A 137 4.71 0.88 23.48
CA ALA A 137 3.89 -0.03 24.28
C ALA A 137 3.69 0.49 25.72
N ALA A 138 4.74 1.02 26.34
CA ALA A 138 4.68 1.58 27.69
C ALA A 138 3.79 2.84 27.74
N ASP A 139 3.99 3.78 26.83
CA ASP A 139 3.19 5.01 26.79
C ASP A 139 1.72 4.72 26.44
N ARG A 140 1.44 3.75 25.57
CA ARG A 140 0.06 3.29 25.32
C ARG A 140 -0.60 2.74 26.58
N GLN A 141 0.15 2.02 27.41
CA GLN A 141 -0.39 1.51 28.67
C GLN A 141 -0.73 2.66 29.64
N THR A 142 0.17 3.63 29.77
CA THR A 142 -0.08 4.85 30.55
C THR A 142 -1.28 5.62 30.02
N PHE A 143 -1.35 5.85 28.70
CA PHE A 143 -2.49 6.49 28.05
C PHE A 143 -3.80 5.77 28.33
N ARG A 144 -3.86 4.44 28.23
CA ARG A 144 -5.07 3.65 28.53
C ARG A 144 -5.50 3.75 30.00
N LYS A 145 -4.53 3.79 30.92
CA LYS A 145 -4.79 3.97 32.35
C LYS A 145 -5.36 5.36 32.62
N ASP A 146 -4.72 6.38 32.09
CA ASP A 146 -5.07 7.79 32.37
C ASP A 146 -6.34 8.24 31.64
N SER A 147 -6.66 7.59 30.52
CA SER A 147 -7.92 7.75 29.79
C SER A 147 -9.07 6.90 30.33
N ALA A 148 -8.82 5.98 31.28
CA ALA A 148 -9.85 5.09 31.79
C ALA A 148 -10.97 5.88 32.49
N GLY A 149 -12.20 5.73 32.00
CA GLY A 149 -13.36 6.46 32.52
C GLY A 149 -13.54 7.87 31.95
N MET A 150 -12.65 8.34 31.08
CA MET A 150 -12.83 9.58 30.33
C MET A 150 -13.42 9.27 28.95
N ASN A 151 -14.39 10.08 28.51
CA ASN A 151 -15.04 9.92 27.21
C ASN A 151 -14.11 10.42 26.08
N LEU A 152 -13.01 9.70 25.87
CA LEU A 152 -12.00 9.98 24.86
C LEU A 152 -12.24 9.08 23.63
N PRO A 153 -11.93 9.56 22.41
CA PRO A 153 -11.88 8.70 21.24
C PRO A 153 -10.70 7.72 21.40
N SER A 154 -10.94 6.56 22.00
CA SER A 154 -9.93 5.51 22.21
C SER A 154 -9.73 4.71 20.91
N ALA A 155 -8.48 4.61 20.43
CA ALA A 155 -8.13 3.65 19.38
C ALA A 155 -7.80 2.29 20.01
N ALA A 156 -8.83 1.50 20.30
CA ALA A 156 -8.68 0.08 20.63
C ALA A 156 -8.03 -0.69 19.44
N PRO A 157 -7.29 -1.80 19.68
CA PRO A 157 -6.74 -2.65 18.62
C PRO A 157 -7.85 -3.25 17.75
N PRO A 158 -7.55 -3.72 16.52
CA PRO A 158 -8.50 -3.72 15.41
C PRO A 158 -9.57 -4.80 15.61
N ALA A 159 -10.68 -4.44 16.22
CA ALA A 159 -11.94 -5.10 15.96
C ALA A 159 -12.38 -4.64 14.57
N ALA A 160 -12.38 -5.60 13.64
CA ALA A 160 -13.05 -5.47 12.37
C ALA A 160 -14.44 -4.83 12.56
N ASN A 161 -14.73 -3.83 11.72
CA ASN A 161 -16.04 -3.20 11.55
C ASN A 161 -16.50 -2.22 12.64
N ALA A 162 -15.77 -1.11 12.83
CA ALA A 162 -16.40 0.14 13.28
C ALA A 162 -16.75 1.02 12.06
N VAL A 163 -17.87 0.69 11.42
CA VAL A 163 -18.63 1.64 10.59
C VAL A 163 -19.31 2.58 11.58
N GLY A 164 -18.89 3.85 11.67
CA GLY A 164 -19.65 4.77 12.55
C GLY A 164 -19.11 6.13 12.91
N SER A 165 -17.89 6.54 12.53
CA SER A 165 -17.49 7.94 12.73
C SER A 165 -16.57 8.44 11.61
N PRO A 166 -16.84 9.62 11.03
CA PRO A 166 -15.97 10.20 10.05
C PRO A 166 -14.70 10.73 10.74
N SER A 167 -13.65 9.91 10.84
CA SER A 167 -12.36 10.36 11.38
C SER A 167 -11.44 10.87 10.26
N PRO A 168 -10.73 12.00 10.47
CA PRO A 168 -9.75 12.50 9.49
C PRO A 168 -8.63 11.50 9.19
N ALA A 169 -8.25 10.67 10.18
CA ALA A 169 -7.27 9.60 10.00
C ALA A 169 -7.77 8.54 9.00
N ARG A 170 -9.04 8.14 9.08
CA ARG A 170 -9.66 7.18 8.17
C ARG A 170 -9.81 7.75 6.75
N ALA A 171 -10.19 9.01 6.62
CA ALA A 171 -10.24 9.67 5.32
C ALA A 171 -8.85 9.72 4.65
N ARG A 172 -7.80 10.06 5.40
CA ARG A 172 -6.42 10.05 4.89
C ARG A 172 -5.92 8.64 4.56
N SER A 173 -6.31 7.61 5.33
CA SER A 173 -5.96 6.23 4.98
C SER A 173 -6.64 5.77 3.69
N LEU A 174 -7.91 6.12 3.48
CA LEU A 174 -8.64 5.84 2.24
C LEU A 174 -7.98 6.51 1.03
N VAL A 175 -7.51 7.75 1.16
CA VAL A 175 -6.75 8.43 0.08
C VAL A 175 -5.46 7.67 -0.26
N ARG A 176 -4.73 7.19 0.76
CA ARG A 176 -3.50 6.40 0.52
C ARG A 176 -3.80 5.06 -0.15
N GLN A 177 -4.88 4.38 0.27
CA GLN A 177 -5.34 3.14 -0.36
C GLN A 177 -5.74 3.39 -1.81
N ALA A 178 -6.50 4.46 -2.06
CA ALA A 178 -6.96 4.83 -3.40
C ALA A 178 -5.79 5.08 -4.34
N ARG A 179 -4.73 5.75 -3.86
CA ARG A 179 -3.50 5.96 -4.63
C ARG A 179 -2.77 4.64 -4.91
N ALA A 180 -2.71 3.73 -3.95
CA ALA A 180 -2.11 2.41 -4.15
C ALA A 180 -2.88 1.60 -5.20
N HIS A 181 -4.21 1.55 -5.12
CA HIS A 181 -5.06 0.89 -6.11
C HIS A 181 -4.95 1.52 -7.49
N PHE A 182 -4.86 2.86 -7.57
CA PHE A 182 -4.63 3.57 -8.83
C PHE A 182 -3.29 3.16 -9.48
N ILE A 183 -2.20 3.11 -8.71
CA ILE A 183 -0.88 2.68 -9.20
C ILE A 183 -0.90 1.22 -9.66
N GLN A 184 -1.66 0.36 -8.97
CA GLN A 184 -1.88 -1.04 -9.33
C GLN A 184 -2.78 -1.22 -10.57
N GLY A 185 -3.33 -0.13 -11.13
CA GLY A 185 -4.25 -0.17 -12.26
C GLY A 185 -5.64 -0.70 -11.89
N ASP A 186 -5.99 -0.68 -10.61
CA ASP A 186 -7.35 -0.95 -10.13
C ASP A 186 -8.12 0.37 -10.00
N LEU A 187 -8.63 0.84 -11.14
CA LEU A 187 -9.27 2.16 -11.23
C LEU A 187 -10.61 2.20 -10.48
N ASP A 188 -11.29 1.07 -10.36
CA ASP A 188 -12.62 0.99 -9.74
C ASP A 188 -12.52 0.98 -8.21
N GLN A 189 -11.57 0.24 -7.62
CA GLN A 189 -11.31 0.33 -6.18
C GLN A 189 -10.78 1.71 -5.79
N ALA A 190 -9.86 2.26 -6.59
CA ALA A 190 -9.32 3.59 -6.36
C ALA A 190 -10.42 4.68 -6.34
N GLU A 191 -11.38 4.61 -7.27
CA GLU A 191 -12.52 5.53 -7.28
C GLU A 191 -13.41 5.36 -6.05
N LYS A 192 -13.71 4.11 -5.69
CA LYS A 192 -14.57 3.81 -4.55
C LYS A 192 -14.00 4.38 -3.25
N GLU A 193 -12.72 4.13 -2.99
CA GLU A 193 -12.03 4.60 -1.79
C GLU A 193 -11.86 6.12 -1.78
N ALA A 194 -11.59 6.74 -2.94
CA ALA A 194 -11.55 8.19 -3.05
C ALA A 194 -12.92 8.82 -2.77
N ASN A 195 -14.01 8.27 -3.31
CA ASN A 195 -15.37 8.73 -3.03
C ASN A 195 -15.76 8.49 -1.56
N GLU A 196 -15.35 7.37 -0.96
CA GLU A 196 -15.53 7.14 0.47
C GLU A 196 -14.80 8.23 1.26
N ALA A 197 -13.57 8.59 0.90
CA ALA A 197 -12.82 9.67 1.54
C ALA A 197 -13.48 11.05 1.37
N VAL A 198 -14.10 11.33 0.21
CA VAL A 198 -14.89 12.57 -0.01
C VAL A 198 -16.07 12.64 0.98
N ALA A 199 -16.71 11.50 1.28
CA ALA A 199 -17.86 11.46 2.18
C ALA A 199 -17.53 11.90 3.62
N PHE A 200 -16.26 11.87 4.03
CA PHE A 200 -15.81 12.35 5.34
C PHE A 200 -15.80 13.88 5.45
N LYS A 201 -15.87 14.62 4.33
CA LYS A 201 -15.90 16.10 4.30
C LYS A 201 -14.79 16.77 5.13
N ILE A 202 -13.59 16.21 5.12
CA ILE A 202 -12.43 16.81 5.78
C ILE A 202 -11.61 17.66 4.80
N GLU A 203 -10.91 18.66 5.31
CA GLU A 203 -9.97 19.45 4.51
C GLU A 203 -8.63 18.71 4.34
N PHE A 204 -8.12 18.74 3.11
CA PHE A 204 -6.80 18.23 2.74
C PHE A 204 -5.92 19.41 2.34
N ASN A 205 -4.67 19.42 2.80
CA ASN A 205 -3.68 20.43 2.46
C ASN A 205 -3.29 20.35 0.97
N LYS A 206 -2.83 21.47 0.40
CA LYS A 206 -2.42 21.55 -1.02
C LYS A 206 -1.22 20.65 -1.37
N ASN A 207 -0.37 20.38 -0.39
CA ASN A 207 0.86 19.60 -0.55
C ASN A 207 0.69 18.11 -0.20
N GLU A 208 -0.46 17.70 0.32
CA GLU A 208 -0.78 16.29 0.56
C GLU A 208 -1.65 15.73 -0.57
N ASP A 209 -1.66 14.41 -0.70
CA ASP A 209 -2.56 13.74 -1.64
C ASP A 209 -4.00 13.91 -1.15
N SER A 210 -4.94 14.03 -2.08
CA SER A 210 -6.33 14.30 -1.73
C SER A 210 -7.29 13.52 -2.61
N PRO A 211 -8.52 13.26 -2.15
CA PRO A 211 -9.51 12.53 -2.93
C PRO A 211 -9.75 13.19 -4.29
N THR A 212 -9.81 14.52 -4.32
CA THR A 212 -10.01 15.31 -5.53
C THR A 212 -8.89 15.11 -6.55
N ARG A 213 -7.63 15.04 -6.12
CA ARG A 213 -6.49 14.80 -7.02
C ARG A 213 -6.57 13.40 -7.62
N ILE A 214 -6.87 12.39 -6.81
CA ILE A 214 -7.01 11.01 -7.27
C ILE A 214 -8.18 10.86 -8.23
N LEU A 215 -9.34 11.47 -7.95
CA LEU A 215 -10.50 11.46 -8.86
C LEU A 215 -10.20 12.16 -10.19
N THR A 216 -9.40 13.22 -10.15
CA THR A 216 -8.91 13.89 -11.37
C THR A 216 -8.00 12.96 -12.17
N ASP A 217 -7.03 12.33 -11.52
CA ASP A 217 -6.12 11.36 -12.14
C ASP A 217 -6.88 10.15 -12.72
N LEU A 218 -7.91 9.67 -12.03
CA LEU A 218 -8.81 8.59 -12.48
C LEU A 218 -9.61 8.97 -13.72
N THR A 219 -10.12 10.20 -13.76
CA THR A 219 -10.84 10.72 -14.93
C THR A 219 -9.91 10.75 -16.14
N GLY A 220 -8.68 11.23 -15.97
CA GLY A 220 -7.66 11.21 -17.02
C GLY A 220 -7.29 9.79 -17.46
N ALA A 221 -7.07 8.88 -16.51
CA ALA A 221 -6.75 7.48 -16.80
C ALA A 221 -7.87 6.73 -17.55
N ARG A 222 -9.14 7.09 -17.30
CA ARG A 222 -10.29 6.51 -18.01
C ARG A 222 -10.52 7.09 -19.40
N ALA A 223 -9.92 8.23 -19.71
CA ALA A 223 -9.91 8.79 -21.05
C ALA A 223 -8.68 8.32 -21.86
N ASP A 224 -7.65 7.78 -21.21
CA ASP A 224 -6.44 7.28 -21.86
C ASP A 224 -6.55 5.78 -22.18
N ALA A 225 -6.65 5.46 -23.47
CA ALA A 225 -6.67 4.10 -23.98
C ALA A 225 -5.51 3.24 -23.46
N LYS A 226 -4.31 3.81 -23.30
CA LYS A 226 -3.13 3.09 -22.82
C LYS A 226 -3.21 2.78 -21.33
N ALA A 227 -3.69 3.72 -20.53
CA ALA A 227 -3.91 3.51 -19.11
C ALA A 227 -4.96 2.40 -18.89
N LEU A 228 -6.02 2.38 -19.70
CA LEU A 228 -7.04 1.34 -19.68
C LEU A 228 -6.52 -0.04 -20.12
N LEU A 229 -5.65 -0.13 -21.15
CA LEU A 229 -5.00 -1.42 -21.50
C LEU A 229 -4.11 -1.94 -20.36
N LYS A 230 -3.38 -1.04 -19.70
CA LYS A 230 -2.55 -1.41 -18.55
C LYS A 230 -3.41 -1.93 -17.39
N ALA A 231 -4.53 -1.26 -17.11
CA ALA A 231 -5.50 -1.69 -16.09
C ALA A 231 -6.10 -3.06 -16.44
N ALA A 232 -6.48 -3.29 -17.70
CA ALA A 232 -7.01 -4.57 -18.17
C ALA A 232 -6.03 -5.72 -17.96
N ARG A 233 -4.74 -5.51 -18.25
CA ARG A 233 -3.69 -6.49 -17.96
C ARG A 233 -3.47 -6.75 -16.49
N ALA A 234 -3.47 -5.69 -15.68
CA ALA A 234 -3.32 -5.84 -14.24
C ALA A 234 -4.49 -6.67 -13.67
N ALA A 235 -5.71 -6.44 -14.14
CA ALA A 235 -6.88 -7.25 -13.77
C ALA A 235 -6.77 -8.71 -14.25
N LEU A 236 -6.29 -8.94 -15.49
CA LEU A 236 -6.01 -10.29 -16.00
C LEU A 236 -5.01 -11.04 -15.11
N GLN A 237 -3.92 -10.38 -14.69
CA GLN A 237 -2.90 -10.96 -13.79
C GLN A 237 -3.50 -11.36 -12.43
N ARG A 238 -4.49 -10.60 -11.94
CA ARG A 238 -5.24 -10.90 -10.73
C ARG A 238 -6.33 -11.97 -10.91
N LYS A 239 -6.49 -12.51 -12.14
CA LYS A 239 -7.57 -13.42 -12.54
C LYS A 239 -8.97 -12.80 -12.41
N ASP A 240 -9.04 -11.47 -12.38
CA ASP A 240 -10.30 -10.72 -12.41
C ASP A 240 -10.70 -10.47 -13.86
N TYR A 241 -11.25 -11.51 -14.48
CA TYR A 241 -11.53 -11.54 -15.91
C TYR A 241 -12.63 -10.56 -16.32
N ASP A 242 -13.63 -10.33 -15.47
CA ASP A 242 -14.74 -9.41 -15.76
C ASP A 242 -14.26 -7.96 -15.78
N THR A 243 -13.45 -7.57 -14.79
CA THR A 243 -12.83 -6.24 -14.74
C THR A 243 -11.85 -6.04 -15.89
N ALA A 244 -11.07 -7.08 -16.24
CA ALA A 244 -10.16 -7.04 -17.39
C ALA A 244 -10.90 -6.78 -18.71
N GLU A 245 -12.03 -7.48 -18.92
CA GLU A 245 -12.86 -7.32 -20.12
C GLU A 245 -13.47 -5.92 -20.20
N LYS A 246 -13.96 -5.40 -19.06
CA LYS A 246 -14.49 -4.04 -18.96
C LYS A 246 -13.45 -2.99 -19.35
N TYR A 247 -12.23 -3.08 -18.82
CA TYR A 247 -11.17 -2.13 -19.15
C TYR A 247 -10.70 -2.25 -20.61
N ALA A 248 -10.67 -3.46 -21.18
CA ALA A 248 -10.38 -3.65 -22.60
C ALA A 248 -11.45 -2.99 -23.49
N ARG A 249 -12.74 -3.12 -23.15
CA ARG A 249 -13.85 -2.42 -23.85
C ARG A 249 -13.73 -0.91 -23.77
N LEU A 250 -13.43 -0.39 -22.58
CA LEU A 250 -13.26 1.05 -22.38
C LEU A 250 -12.06 1.57 -23.17
N SER A 251 -10.96 0.81 -23.19
CA SER A 251 -9.77 1.16 -23.96
C SER A 251 -10.06 1.23 -25.45
N ASP A 252 -10.81 0.26 -25.98
CA ASP A 252 -11.20 0.23 -27.40
C ASP A 252 -12.04 1.46 -27.78
N LYS A 253 -12.96 1.87 -26.90
CA LYS A 253 -13.77 3.10 -27.07
C LYS A 253 -12.95 4.39 -26.95
N ALA A 254 -11.96 4.41 -26.06
CA ALA A 254 -11.06 5.54 -25.87
C ALA A 254 -9.96 5.61 -26.95
N SER A 255 -9.75 4.52 -27.68
CA SER A 255 -8.76 4.44 -28.75
C SER A 255 -9.28 5.18 -29.97
N SER A 256 -8.60 6.27 -30.33
CA SER A 256 -8.76 6.83 -31.67
C SER A 256 -8.16 5.83 -32.68
N THR A 257 -8.95 5.42 -33.66
CA THR A 257 -8.63 4.43 -34.71
C THR A 257 -7.28 4.67 -35.42
N TRP A 258 -6.75 5.90 -35.32
CA TRP A 258 -5.47 6.31 -35.90
C TRP A 258 -4.23 5.85 -35.12
N ALA A 259 -4.32 5.55 -33.81
CA ALA A 259 -3.18 5.12 -32.99
C ALA A 259 -2.87 3.60 -33.07
N MET A 260 -3.76 2.82 -33.68
CA MET A 260 -3.82 1.35 -33.55
C MET A 260 -3.14 0.57 -34.69
N THR A 261 -2.63 1.24 -35.73
CA THR A 261 -2.03 0.58 -36.90
C THR A 261 -0.51 0.44 -36.86
N LEU A 262 0.21 0.97 -35.85
CA LEU A 262 1.68 1.07 -35.95
C LEU A 262 2.53 0.42 -34.83
N TRP A 263 2.07 0.20 -33.59
CA TRP A 263 2.94 -0.35 -32.51
C TRP A 263 2.21 -1.32 -31.54
N GLY A 264 1.87 -2.51 -32.01
CA GLY A 264 2.07 -3.79 -31.30
C GLY A 264 1.13 -4.23 -30.17
N ASP A 265 0.21 -3.39 -29.69
CA ASP A 265 -0.64 -3.77 -28.56
C ASP A 265 -2.10 -3.30 -28.70
N THR A 266 -3.02 -4.25 -28.76
CA THR A 266 -4.43 -3.98 -29.09
C THR A 266 -5.36 -4.53 -28.01
N PRO A 267 -6.52 -3.88 -27.78
CA PRO A 267 -7.60 -4.44 -26.99
C PRO A 267 -7.91 -5.89 -27.39
N LEU A 268 -7.83 -6.21 -28.68
CA LEU A 268 -8.02 -7.56 -29.22
C LEU A 268 -7.07 -8.61 -28.60
N LYS A 269 -5.80 -8.27 -28.38
CA LYS A 269 -4.85 -9.18 -27.71
C LYS A 269 -5.26 -9.43 -26.27
N VAL A 270 -5.68 -8.39 -25.55
CA VAL A 270 -6.17 -8.51 -24.17
C VAL A 270 -7.44 -9.36 -24.12
N TYR A 271 -8.39 -9.21 -25.07
CA TYR A 271 -9.56 -10.10 -25.14
C TYR A 271 -9.16 -11.56 -25.35
N ASN A 272 -8.23 -11.85 -26.26
CA ASN A 272 -7.77 -13.21 -26.51
C ASN A 272 -7.11 -13.80 -25.26
N ASP A 273 -6.29 -13.02 -24.55
CA ASP A 273 -5.66 -13.44 -23.30
C ASP A 273 -6.70 -13.71 -22.19
N ILE A 274 -7.77 -12.89 -22.10
CA ILE A 274 -8.90 -13.12 -21.17
C ILE A 274 -9.61 -14.43 -21.49
N GLN A 275 -9.93 -14.68 -22.76
CA GLN A 275 -10.64 -15.88 -23.18
C GLN A 275 -9.81 -17.15 -22.95
N ALA A 276 -8.50 -17.11 -23.26
CA ALA A 276 -7.58 -18.19 -22.98
C ALA A 276 -7.45 -18.45 -21.46
N ALA A 277 -7.33 -17.39 -20.65
CA ALA A 277 -7.22 -17.52 -19.20
C ALA A 277 -8.50 -18.05 -18.55
N ARG A 278 -9.69 -17.66 -19.04
CA ARG A 278 -10.98 -18.23 -18.62
C ARG A 278 -11.10 -19.72 -18.97
N ALA A 279 -10.62 -20.12 -20.14
CA ALA A 279 -10.64 -21.53 -20.56
C ALA A 279 -9.66 -22.40 -19.74
N ALA A 280 -8.54 -21.83 -19.29
CA ALA A 280 -7.53 -22.50 -18.47
C ALA A 280 -7.84 -22.47 -16.96
N ALA A 281 -8.76 -21.61 -16.50
CA ALA A 281 -9.16 -21.58 -15.10
C ALA A 281 -9.92 -22.87 -14.72
N PRO A 282 -9.62 -23.50 -13.58
CA PRO A 282 -10.39 -24.65 -13.12
C PRO A 282 -11.84 -24.20 -12.95
N LYS A 283 -12.76 -24.85 -13.68
CA LYS A 283 -14.19 -24.59 -13.57
C LYS A 283 -14.58 -24.78 -12.10
N ALA A 284 -14.90 -23.69 -11.42
CA ALA A 284 -15.46 -23.78 -10.08
C ALA A 284 -16.69 -24.72 -10.15
N PRO A 285 -16.86 -25.66 -9.21
CA PRO A 285 -18.06 -26.46 -9.17
C PRO A 285 -19.23 -25.49 -9.05
N LYS A 286 -20.16 -25.58 -10.00
CA LYS A 286 -21.45 -24.89 -9.91
C LYS A 286 -22.00 -25.22 -8.53
N SER A 287 -22.11 -24.23 -7.64
CA SER A 287 -22.80 -24.37 -6.37
C SER A 287 -24.16 -24.99 -6.69
N ALA A 288 -24.30 -26.27 -6.37
CA ALA A 288 -25.57 -26.95 -6.42
C ALA A 288 -26.46 -26.17 -5.46
N ALA A 289 -27.49 -25.54 -6.02
CA ALA A 289 -28.56 -24.95 -5.27
C ALA A 289 -29.07 -26.01 -4.28
N VAL A 290 -28.70 -25.84 -3.00
CA VAL A 290 -29.34 -26.54 -1.91
C VAL A 290 -30.78 -26.03 -1.91
N LYS A 291 -31.66 -26.81 -2.53
CA LYS A 291 -33.10 -26.70 -2.32
C LYS A 291 -33.31 -26.87 -0.82
N GLN A 292 -33.56 -25.77 -0.12
CA GLN A 292 -34.14 -25.82 1.21
C GLN A 292 -35.43 -26.62 1.10
N PRO A 293 -35.60 -27.73 1.84
CA PRO A 293 -36.91 -28.36 1.91
C PRO A 293 -37.85 -27.36 2.58
N PHE A 294 -38.92 -27.01 1.86
CA PHE A 294 -40.02 -26.26 2.41
C PHE A 294 -40.55 -27.04 3.62
N GLN A 295 -40.39 -26.47 4.81
CA GLN A 295 -41.11 -26.95 5.97
C GLN A 295 -42.54 -26.44 5.83
N SER A 296 -43.44 -27.36 5.49
CA SER A 296 -44.87 -27.12 5.48
C SER A 296 -45.31 -26.76 6.91
N PRO A 297 -46.05 -25.66 7.12
CA PRO A 297 -46.68 -25.38 8.40
C PRO A 297 -47.67 -26.52 8.70
N GLY A 298 -47.44 -27.20 9.82
CA GLY A 298 -48.30 -28.26 10.31
C GLY A 298 -49.71 -27.75 10.58
N GLU A 299 -50.65 -28.46 9.99
CA GLU A 299 -52.10 -28.39 10.19
C GLU A 299 -52.47 -28.69 11.67
N PRO A 300 -53.33 -27.91 12.33
CA PRO A 300 -53.82 -28.24 13.66
C PRO A 300 -55.01 -29.22 13.55
N ALA A 301 -54.73 -30.52 13.74
CA ALA A 301 -55.77 -31.50 14.01
C ALA A 301 -56.15 -31.44 15.50
N GLY A 302 -57.43 -31.14 15.76
CA GLY A 302 -57.99 -31.11 17.12
C GLY A 302 -58.38 -32.48 17.66
N LEU A 303 -58.76 -32.42 18.95
CA LEU A 303 -59.68 -33.30 19.69
C LEU A 303 -59.21 -34.70 20.08
N SER A 304 -58.90 -34.85 21.38
CA SER A 304 -59.62 -35.76 22.29
C SER A 304 -59.51 -35.24 23.71
#